data_AF-A0A351CA05-F1
#
_entry.id   AF-A0A351CA05-F1
#
_cell.length_a   1.000
_cell.length_b   1.000
_cell.length_c   1.000
_cell.angle_alpha   90.00
_cell.angle_beta   90.00
_cell.angle_gamma   90.00
#
_symmetry.space_group_name_H-M   'P 1'
#
loop_
_entity.id
_entity.type
_entity.pdbx_description
1 polymer ?
#
loop_
_entity_poly.entity_id
_entity_poly.type
_entity_poly.pdbx_seq_one_letter_code
_entity_poly.pdbx_strand_id
1 'polypeptide(L)'
;FPGTGRADRARQQSTGTGAWHIATAMSGACVTGTCGDYASFLQRSITGRGGWPQIMPYDWEIRFEDGAFGVDWWTSGIFTEVPFSVWRTGISTPDDTSDDVRYIAVWLDDNGNGVFDMIASDHDSSGGANDPYTDWIYVYSPNDMSAGQSGYDTWLATAQSEGSDGGSTWGSENPMGRLVFYGWNHGDVSDGTLDAVAAQDRMPEAGTVFRFSTTKPNQPADVFSFSTDGLGAQARDEGQQIAALDDIGIVPNPYKGASSYEVSQLVDQVRFTNMPDQATIRIFTLAGTLVRTLEKNSASAMFPWDLSTEDNLPIASGMYIIHIETNIEGKTQEKVLKFGVVKKRVQLNAY
;
A
#
# COMPACT_ATOMS: atom_id res chain seq x y z
N PHE A 1 -12.54 -11.91 11.78
CA PHE A 1 -13.09 -12.41 13.05
C PHE A 1 -14.14 -13.44 12.71
N PRO A 2 -14.04 -14.65 13.27
CA PRO A 2 -15.06 -15.64 13.01
C PRO A 2 -16.38 -15.14 13.58
N GLY A 3 -17.41 -15.09 12.74
CA GLY A 3 -18.77 -14.92 13.19
C GLY A 3 -19.04 -15.97 14.26
N THR A 4 -19.53 -15.53 15.41
CA THR A 4 -19.67 -16.28 16.64
C THR A 4 -20.88 -17.22 16.60
N GLY A 5 -21.02 -17.98 15.51
CA GLY A 5 -22.01 -19.05 15.40
C GLY A 5 -21.65 -20.20 16.34
N ARG A 6 -22.62 -20.65 17.14
CA ARG A 6 -22.55 -21.72 18.17
C ARG A 6 -21.89 -23.05 17.77
N ALA A 7 -21.57 -23.29 16.50
CA ALA A 7 -21.30 -24.63 15.96
C ALA A 7 -19.83 -24.95 15.61
N ASP A 8 -18.87 -24.04 15.79
CA ASP A 8 -17.51 -24.26 15.25
C ASP A 8 -16.35 -23.76 16.13
N ARG A 9 -16.29 -24.24 17.39
CA ARG A 9 -15.21 -23.92 18.34
C ARG A 9 -13.81 -24.28 17.80
N ALA A 10 -13.71 -25.33 16.97
CA ALA A 10 -12.44 -25.82 16.43
C ALA A 10 -11.86 -24.98 15.27
N ARG A 11 -12.62 -24.01 14.72
CA ARG A 11 -12.16 -23.08 13.67
C ARG A 11 -12.14 -21.61 14.13
N GLN A 12 -12.22 -21.36 15.43
CA GLN A 12 -12.32 -20.02 16.03
C GLN A 12 -11.01 -19.59 16.71
N GLN A 13 -11.02 -18.46 17.43
CA GLN A 13 -9.84 -17.81 18.05
C GLN A 13 -9.12 -18.65 19.13
N SER A 14 -9.59 -19.87 19.44
CA SER A 14 -8.97 -20.74 20.44
C SER A 14 -8.28 -21.94 19.78
N THR A 15 -7.17 -22.36 20.39
CA THR A 15 -6.58 -23.68 20.16
C THR A 15 -6.84 -24.52 21.41
N GLY A 16 -7.28 -25.77 21.27
CA GLY A 16 -7.61 -26.64 22.41
C GLY A 16 -9.06 -26.49 22.91
N THR A 17 -9.28 -26.66 24.23
CA THR A 17 -10.61 -26.68 24.87
C THR A 17 -11.06 -25.32 25.41
N GLY A 18 -10.23 -24.28 25.30
CA GLY A 18 -10.53 -22.93 25.79
C GLY A 18 -11.74 -22.32 25.06
N ALA A 19 -12.61 -21.66 25.83
CA ALA A 19 -13.81 -20.98 25.35
C ALA A 19 -13.69 -19.44 25.44
N TRP A 20 -12.47 -18.94 25.36
CA TRP A 20 -12.18 -17.50 25.47
C TRP A 20 -12.12 -16.81 24.13
N HIS A 21 -12.65 -15.60 24.09
CA HIS A 21 -12.59 -14.73 22.93
C HIS A 21 -12.07 -13.36 23.32
N ILE A 22 -11.46 -12.68 22.35
CA ILE A 22 -11.02 -11.30 22.51
C ILE A 22 -11.88 -10.36 21.69
N ALA A 23 -12.30 -9.27 22.31
CA ALA A 23 -13.08 -8.22 21.68
C ALA A 23 -12.58 -6.82 22.08
N THR A 24 -13.18 -5.81 21.45
CA THR A 24 -13.05 -4.44 21.93
C THR A 24 -14.07 -4.22 23.03
N ALA A 25 -13.65 -3.53 24.08
CA ALA A 25 -14.53 -3.12 25.15
C ALA A 25 -15.70 -2.27 24.67
N MET A 26 -16.85 -2.44 25.32
CA MET A 26 -18.11 -1.79 24.99
C MET A 26 -18.14 -0.35 25.49
N SER A 27 -18.56 0.60 24.68
CA SER A 27 -18.79 1.97 25.13
C SER A 27 -19.87 2.64 24.29
N GLY A 28 -20.40 3.78 24.73
CA GLY A 28 -21.38 4.55 23.94
C GLY A 28 -20.91 4.98 22.54
N ALA A 29 -19.61 4.84 22.23
CA ALA A 29 -19.05 5.03 20.89
C ALA A 29 -19.09 3.77 19.99
N CYS A 30 -19.53 2.63 20.51
CA CYS A 30 -20.04 1.54 19.67
C CYS A 30 -21.45 1.93 19.26
N VAL A 31 -21.71 2.04 17.96
CA VAL A 31 -23.09 2.08 17.49
C VAL A 31 -23.70 0.73 17.86
N THR A 32 -24.87 0.71 18.50
CA THR A 32 -25.49 -0.50 19.04
C THR A 32 -25.37 -1.69 18.06
N GLY A 33 -24.75 -2.78 18.53
CA GLY A 33 -24.55 -4.02 17.75
C GLY A 33 -23.26 -4.10 16.92
N THR A 34 -22.33 -3.12 16.99
CA THR A 34 -21.07 -3.16 16.19
C THR A 34 -19.83 -3.57 16.99
N CYS A 35 -19.85 -3.65 18.32
CA CYS A 35 -18.65 -4.08 19.07
C CYS A 35 -18.23 -5.54 18.74
N GLY A 36 -19.11 -6.33 18.11
CA GLY A 36 -18.87 -7.71 17.68
C GLY A 36 -18.10 -7.90 16.37
N ASP A 37 -17.92 -6.86 15.58
CA ASP A 37 -17.30 -7.00 14.25
C ASP A 37 -15.78 -6.72 14.26
N TYR A 38 -15.09 -7.29 13.26
CA TYR A 38 -13.63 -7.15 13.15
C TYR A 38 -13.17 -5.72 12.92
N ALA A 39 -13.92 -4.95 12.14
CA ALA A 39 -13.54 -3.58 11.80
C ALA A 39 -13.59 -2.70 13.05
N SER A 40 -14.63 -2.85 13.87
CA SER A 40 -14.78 -2.18 15.15
C SER A 40 -13.66 -2.55 16.12
N PHE A 41 -13.28 -3.84 16.20
CA PHE A 41 -12.11 -4.27 16.97
C PHE A 41 -10.82 -3.56 16.50
N LEU A 42 -10.51 -3.62 15.20
CA LEU A 42 -9.31 -2.98 14.66
C LEU A 42 -9.32 -1.46 14.84
N GLN A 43 -10.47 -0.82 14.69
CA GLN A 43 -10.60 0.63 14.81
C GLN A 43 -10.37 1.08 16.25
N ARG A 44 -10.94 0.38 17.24
CA ARG A 44 -10.93 0.84 18.64
C ARG A 44 -9.72 0.37 19.42
N SER A 45 -9.26 -0.85 19.12
CA SER A 45 -8.19 -1.48 19.86
C SER A 45 -6.81 -1.21 19.28
N ILE A 46 -6.71 -0.94 17.97
CA ILE A 46 -5.41 -0.73 17.29
C ILE A 46 -5.31 0.66 16.65
N THR A 47 -6.19 0.96 15.69
CA THR A 47 -6.07 2.14 14.82
C THR A 47 -6.30 3.44 15.58
N GLY A 48 -7.28 3.47 16.48
CA GLY A 48 -7.59 4.63 17.33
C GLY A 48 -6.50 4.99 18.34
N ARG A 49 -5.39 4.25 18.34
CA ARG A 49 -4.19 4.50 19.13
C ARG A 49 -2.96 4.83 18.30
N GLY A 50 -3.08 4.84 16.97
CA GLY A 50 -1.91 4.87 16.09
C GLY A 50 -1.03 3.64 16.27
N GLY A 51 -1.60 2.51 16.71
CA GLY A 51 -0.85 1.33 17.15
C GLY A 51 -0.25 0.49 16.03
N TRP A 52 -0.68 0.62 14.77
CA TRP A 52 -0.18 -0.22 13.67
C TRP A 52 1.35 -0.21 13.48
N PRO A 53 2.04 0.95 13.51
CA PRO A 53 3.50 1.01 13.44
C PRO A 53 4.21 0.45 14.68
N GLN A 54 3.51 0.30 15.81
CA GLN A 54 4.04 -0.24 17.07
C GLN A 54 3.77 -1.75 17.19
N ILE A 55 2.64 -2.22 16.66
CA ILE A 55 2.25 -3.62 16.64
C ILE A 55 3.03 -4.39 15.58
N MET A 56 3.08 -3.89 14.34
CA MET A 56 3.83 -4.54 13.27
C MET A 56 5.30 -4.08 13.30
N PRO A 57 6.27 -4.97 13.09
CA PRO A 57 6.11 -6.36 12.60
C PRO A 57 6.04 -7.44 13.70
N TYR A 58 5.94 -7.04 14.97
CA TYR A 58 6.00 -7.96 16.11
C TYR A 58 4.74 -8.80 16.27
N ASP A 59 4.85 -9.91 16.97
CA ASP A 59 3.70 -10.60 17.56
C ASP A 59 3.57 -10.23 19.03
N TRP A 60 2.41 -10.53 19.61
CA TRP A 60 2.10 -10.15 20.97
C TRP A 60 1.47 -11.30 21.72
N GLU A 61 1.71 -11.35 23.03
CA GLU A 61 1.12 -12.34 23.91
C GLU A 61 0.56 -11.68 25.17
N ILE A 62 -0.62 -12.14 25.57
CA ILE A 62 -1.15 -11.93 26.91
C ILE A 62 -1.13 -13.29 27.59
N ARG A 63 -0.30 -13.42 28.63
CA ARG A 63 -0.03 -14.68 29.34
C ARG A 63 -0.71 -14.61 30.70
N PHE A 64 -1.68 -15.46 30.97
CA PHE A 64 -2.35 -15.51 32.26
C PHE A 64 -1.47 -16.23 33.27
N GLU A 65 -1.09 -15.52 34.33
CA GLU A 65 -0.15 -15.96 35.36
C GLU A 65 -0.34 -15.13 36.65
N ASP A 66 0.04 -15.71 37.78
CA ASP A 66 -0.08 -15.05 39.08
C ASP A 66 1.08 -14.06 39.33
N GLY A 67 0.84 -13.05 40.18
CA GLY A 67 1.89 -12.15 40.67
C GLY A 67 2.34 -11.06 39.69
N ALA A 68 1.57 -10.80 38.63
CA ALA A 68 1.75 -9.63 37.78
C ALA A 68 0.99 -8.41 38.37
N PHE A 69 1.50 -7.23 38.06
CA PHE A 69 0.91 -5.94 38.41
C PHE A 69 0.65 -5.10 37.17
N GLY A 70 -0.43 -4.32 37.20
CA GLY A 70 -0.79 -3.30 36.22
C GLY A 70 -1.26 -2.03 36.91
N VAL A 71 -1.69 -1.03 36.14
CA VAL A 71 -2.21 0.25 36.67
C VAL A 71 -3.70 0.36 36.45
N ASP A 72 -4.44 0.58 37.53
CA ASP A 72 -5.80 1.12 37.44
C ASP A 72 -5.70 2.62 37.17
N TRP A 73 -5.74 3.02 35.91
CA TRP A 73 -5.40 4.39 35.55
C TRP A 73 -6.55 5.37 35.80
N TRP A 74 -7.78 4.95 35.51
CA TRP A 74 -8.93 5.85 35.49
C TRP A 74 -9.69 5.92 36.81
N THR A 75 -9.44 5.01 37.74
CA THR A 75 -10.10 5.03 39.06
C THR A 75 -9.12 5.43 40.16
N SER A 76 -8.12 4.61 40.47
CA SER A 76 -7.23 4.84 41.60
C SER A 76 -5.89 5.50 41.24
N GLY A 77 -5.43 5.36 39.99
CA GLY A 77 -4.14 5.86 39.51
C GLY A 77 -2.93 5.16 40.15
N ILE A 78 -3.13 3.97 40.72
CA ILE A 78 -2.09 3.20 41.41
C ILE A 78 -1.87 1.85 40.75
N PHE A 79 -0.69 1.28 40.99
CA PHE A 79 -0.41 -0.11 40.64
C PHE A 79 -1.25 -1.08 41.49
N THR A 80 -1.65 -2.19 40.89
CA THR A 80 -2.50 -3.23 41.50
C THR A 80 -2.22 -4.58 40.83
N GLU A 81 -2.55 -5.68 41.51
CA GLU A 81 -2.34 -7.02 41.00
C GLU A 81 -3.31 -7.32 39.84
N VAL A 82 -2.81 -8.00 38.81
CA VAL A 82 -3.58 -8.48 37.65
C VAL A 82 -3.16 -9.92 37.32
N PRO A 83 -4.06 -10.77 36.81
CA PRO A 83 -3.77 -12.20 36.59
C PRO A 83 -3.08 -12.48 35.25
N PHE A 84 -2.37 -11.51 34.68
CA PHE A 84 -1.71 -11.67 33.39
C PHE A 84 -0.53 -10.73 33.19
N SER A 85 0.38 -11.13 32.31
CA SER A 85 1.42 -10.27 31.76
C SER A 85 1.22 -10.04 30.26
N VAL A 86 1.77 -8.94 29.77
CA VAL A 86 1.71 -8.56 28.36
C VAL A 86 3.12 -8.54 27.80
N TRP A 87 3.31 -9.19 26.65
CA TRP A 87 4.60 -9.33 25.99
C TRP A 87 4.50 -8.97 24.52
N ARG A 88 5.50 -8.25 24.04
CA ARG A 88 5.81 -8.13 22.62
C ARG A 88 6.85 -9.20 22.30
N THR A 89 6.54 -10.13 21.41
CA THR A 89 7.52 -11.14 21.02
C THR A 89 8.43 -10.62 19.93
N GLY A 90 9.57 -11.29 19.71
CA GLY A 90 10.40 -11.00 18.56
C GLY A 90 9.72 -11.24 17.22
N ILE A 91 10.39 -10.78 16.17
CA ILE A 91 9.82 -10.80 14.83
C ILE A 91 9.99 -12.17 14.21
N SER A 92 8.87 -12.85 13.95
CA SER A 92 8.84 -14.22 13.42
C SER A 92 9.51 -15.26 14.33
N THR A 93 9.59 -14.96 15.63
CA THR A 93 10.18 -15.81 16.68
C THR A 93 9.19 -16.09 17.81
N PRO A 94 7.91 -16.45 17.53
CA PRO A 94 6.86 -16.46 18.56
C PRO A 94 7.06 -17.49 19.68
N ASP A 95 8.00 -18.43 19.55
CA ASP A 95 8.30 -19.44 20.56
C ASP A 95 9.72 -19.28 21.17
N ASP A 96 10.46 -18.24 20.77
CA ASP A 96 11.75 -17.87 21.35
C ASP A 96 11.56 -16.68 22.28
N THR A 97 11.68 -16.91 23.58
CA THR A 97 11.45 -15.87 24.58
C THR A 97 12.65 -14.96 24.81
N SER A 98 13.77 -15.18 24.13
CA SER A 98 15.02 -14.44 24.37
C SER A 98 14.99 -13.00 23.87
N ASP A 99 14.07 -12.69 22.96
CA ASP A 99 13.86 -11.36 22.36
C ASP A 99 12.51 -10.72 22.73
N ASP A 100 11.71 -11.40 23.56
CA ASP A 100 10.46 -10.86 24.09
C ASP A 100 10.69 -9.65 24.99
N VAL A 101 9.79 -8.67 24.97
CA VAL A 101 9.82 -7.50 25.87
C VAL A 101 8.52 -7.45 26.69
N ARG A 102 8.64 -7.36 28.01
CA ARG A 102 7.48 -7.23 28.92
C ARG A 102 6.94 -5.81 28.93
N TYR A 103 5.63 -5.67 28.73
CA TYR A 103 4.90 -4.40 28.76
C TYR A 103 4.13 -4.22 30.07
N ILE A 104 3.70 -2.98 30.30
CA ILE A 104 2.87 -2.59 31.44
C ILE A 104 1.40 -2.76 31.03
N ALA A 105 0.68 -3.56 31.80
CA ALA A 105 -0.78 -3.64 31.70
C ALA A 105 -1.39 -2.41 32.39
N VAL A 106 -2.30 -1.75 31.69
CA VAL A 106 -3.11 -0.66 32.23
C VAL A 106 -4.56 -1.06 32.04
N TRP A 107 -5.41 -0.82 33.02
CA TRP A 107 -6.80 -1.20 32.94
C TRP A 107 -7.75 -0.10 33.38
N LEU A 108 -9.01 -0.25 32.96
CA LEU A 108 -10.11 0.62 33.32
C LEU A 108 -11.16 -0.25 34.03
N ASP A 109 -11.45 0.12 35.26
CA ASP A 109 -12.50 -0.44 36.11
C ASP A 109 -13.89 -0.08 35.57
N ASP A 110 -14.50 -1.00 34.83
CA ASP A 110 -15.77 -0.77 34.12
C ASP A 110 -16.96 -0.87 35.08
N ASN A 111 -16.87 -1.71 36.12
CA ASN A 111 -17.93 -1.93 37.10
C ASN A 111 -17.79 -1.07 38.37
N GLY A 112 -16.65 -0.39 38.55
CA GLY A 112 -16.41 0.56 39.64
C GLY A 112 -16.06 -0.09 40.98
N ASN A 113 -15.59 -1.34 40.99
CA ASN A 113 -15.33 -2.10 42.22
C ASN A 113 -13.87 -2.00 42.72
N GLY A 114 -12.98 -1.37 41.95
CA GLY A 114 -11.57 -1.16 42.27
C GLY A 114 -10.68 -2.40 42.15
N VAL A 115 -11.13 -3.45 41.46
CA VAL A 115 -10.38 -4.70 41.24
C VAL A 115 -10.49 -5.09 39.78
N PHE A 116 -9.38 -5.54 39.17
CA PHE A 116 -9.44 -6.14 37.84
C PHE A 116 -10.13 -7.50 37.93
N ASP A 117 -11.33 -7.63 37.38
CA ASP A 117 -12.12 -8.85 37.48
C ASP A 117 -12.96 -9.16 36.24
N MET A 118 -13.85 -10.14 36.40
CA MET A 118 -14.84 -10.51 35.40
C MET A 118 -16.18 -9.85 35.75
N ILE A 119 -16.72 -9.09 34.81
CA ILE A 119 -17.98 -8.39 34.91
C ILE A 119 -19.11 -9.35 34.55
N ALA A 120 -20.09 -9.47 35.44
CA ALA A 120 -21.28 -10.31 35.30
C ALA A 120 -22.34 -9.70 34.35
N SER A 121 -21.91 -9.30 33.15
CA SER A 121 -22.78 -8.76 32.10
C SER A 121 -22.38 -9.35 30.75
N ASP A 122 -23.32 -9.38 29.81
CA ASP A 122 -23.06 -9.91 28.47
C ASP A 122 -22.23 -8.93 27.63
N HIS A 123 -21.22 -9.47 26.94
CA HIS A 123 -20.50 -8.73 25.94
C HIS A 123 -21.26 -8.72 24.60
N ASP A 124 -21.45 -7.56 23.96
CA ASP A 124 -22.22 -7.40 22.70
C ASP A 124 -21.70 -8.31 21.56
N SER A 125 -20.40 -8.62 21.58
CA SER A 125 -19.78 -9.51 20.59
C SER A 125 -20.19 -10.96 20.71
N SER A 126 -20.74 -11.38 21.85
CA SER A 126 -21.11 -12.77 22.08
C SER A 126 -22.36 -13.14 21.29
N GLY A 127 -23.31 -12.22 21.09
CA GLY A 127 -24.58 -12.51 20.41
C GLY A 127 -25.46 -13.54 21.12
N GLY A 128 -25.13 -13.91 22.36
CA GLY A 128 -25.86 -14.79 23.26
C GLY A 128 -26.03 -14.13 24.63
N ALA A 129 -26.86 -14.74 25.47
CA ALA A 129 -26.78 -14.50 26.91
C ALA A 129 -25.69 -15.41 27.47
N ASN A 130 -25.07 -15.01 28.59
CA ASN A 130 -24.23 -15.83 29.48
C ASN A 130 -22.71 -15.69 29.25
N ASP A 131 -22.27 -14.48 28.90
CA ASP A 131 -20.92 -14.19 28.38
C ASP A 131 -20.22 -13.06 29.16
N PRO A 132 -19.79 -13.31 30.41
CA PRO A 132 -19.07 -12.33 31.22
C PRO A 132 -17.74 -11.94 30.56
N TYR A 133 -17.30 -10.71 30.82
CA TYR A 133 -16.10 -10.14 30.22
C TYR A 133 -15.21 -9.41 31.24
N THR A 134 -13.92 -9.30 30.97
CA THR A 134 -12.98 -8.62 31.85
C THR A 134 -13.15 -7.10 31.83
N ASP A 135 -12.60 -6.42 32.83
CA ASP A 135 -12.23 -5.01 32.70
C ASP A 135 -11.38 -4.75 31.45
N TRP A 136 -11.32 -3.48 31.06
CA TRP A 136 -10.71 -3.10 29.79
C TRP A 136 -9.19 -3.07 29.96
N ILE A 137 -8.48 -3.73 29.06
CA ILE A 137 -7.03 -3.82 29.07
C ILE A 137 -6.45 -2.86 28.03
N TYR A 138 -5.36 -2.21 28.41
CA TYR A 138 -4.53 -1.30 27.65
C TYR A 138 -3.07 -1.70 27.86
N VAL A 139 -2.25 -1.46 26.84
CA VAL A 139 -0.87 -1.92 26.82
C VAL A 139 0.03 -0.70 26.62
N TYR A 140 0.98 -0.52 27.53
CA TYR A 140 1.94 0.57 27.49
C TYR A 140 3.37 0.05 27.64
N SER A 141 4.30 0.62 26.90
CA SER A 141 5.72 0.26 27.04
C SER A 141 6.30 0.80 28.35
N PRO A 142 7.19 0.06 29.03
CA PRO A 142 8.16 0.69 29.93
C PRO A 142 9.15 1.57 29.14
N ASN A 143 9.92 2.40 29.85
CA ASN A 143 10.96 3.23 29.22
C ASN A 143 12.15 2.40 28.73
N ASP A 144 12.54 1.36 29.49
CA ASP A 144 13.55 0.38 29.04
C ASP A 144 12.89 -0.72 28.22
N MET A 145 13.21 -0.75 26.93
CA MET A 145 12.69 -1.69 25.94
C MET A 145 13.64 -2.85 25.64
N SER A 146 14.61 -3.11 26.53
CA SER A 146 15.48 -4.27 26.45
C SER A 146 14.69 -5.57 26.56
N ALA A 147 15.17 -6.63 25.89
CA ALA A 147 14.56 -7.96 25.97
C ALA A 147 14.51 -8.47 27.42
N GLY A 148 13.42 -9.15 27.76
CA GLY A 148 13.07 -9.61 29.10
C GLY A 148 12.12 -8.67 29.83
N GLN A 149 12.23 -8.68 31.16
CA GLN A 149 11.33 -7.97 32.08
C GLN A 149 11.99 -6.80 32.83
N SER A 150 13.24 -6.44 32.51
CA SER A 150 13.99 -5.41 33.25
C SER A 150 13.26 -4.05 33.29
N GLY A 151 12.68 -3.64 32.16
CA GLY A 151 11.92 -2.40 32.08
C GLY A 151 10.63 -2.43 32.89
N TYR A 152 9.92 -3.56 32.87
CA TYR A 152 8.75 -3.78 33.71
C TYR A 152 9.10 -3.78 35.20
N ASP A 153 10.16 -4.49 35.61
CA ASP A 153 10.59 -4.56 37.00
C ASP A 153 11.01 -3.18 37.53
N THR A 154 11.66 -2.38 36.68
CA THR A 154 12.01 -0.99 36.99
C THR A 154 10.75 -0.15 37.22
N TRP A 155 9.76 -0.27 36.32
CA TRP A 155 8.48 0.42 36.47
C TRP A 155 7.76 0.02 37.77
N LEU A 156 7.67 -1.29 38.05
CA LEU A 156 6.99 -1.79 39.24
C LEU A 156 7.65 -1.30 40.52
N ALA A 157 8.99 -1.34 40.59
CA ALA A 157 9.73 -0.83 41.75
C ALA A 157 9.49 0.67 41.96
N THR A 158 9.44 1.46 40.88
CA THR A 158 9.13 2.89 40.94
C THR A 158 7.71 3.12 41.42
N ALA A 159 6.71 2.48 40.80
CA ALA A 159 5.30 2.59 41.17
C ALA A 159 5.06 2.22 42.65
N GLN A 160 5.71 1.16 43.13
CA GLN A 160 5.69 0.75 44.54
C GLN A 160 6.32 1.79 45.47
N SER A 161 7.45 2.37 45.08
CA SER A 161 8.15 3.38 45.89
C SER A 161 7.38 4.70 45.99
N GLU A 162 6.67 5.07 44.92
CA GLU A 162 5.89 6.30 44.83
C GLU A 162 4.46 6.13 45.37
N GLY A 163 3.95 4.88 45.40
CA GLY A 163 2.55 4.60 45.70
C GLY A 163 1.61 5.12 44.61
N SER A 164 2.03 5.06 43.35
CA SER A 164 1.41 5.71 42.19
C SER A 164 1.45 4.82 40.94
N ASP A 165 1.29 5.42 39.76
CA ASP A 165 1.41 4.78 38.44
C ASP A 165 2.86 4.56 37.97
N GLY A 166 3.87 5.05 38.70
CA GLY A 166 5.28 4.98 38.30
C GLY A 166 5.62 5.80 37.06
N GLY A 167 4.87 6.88 36.79
CA GLY A 167 4.89 7.70 35.56
C GLY A 167 6.26 8.07 34.98
N SER A 168 7.29 8.22 35.83
CA SER A 168 8.66 8.55 35.42
C SER A 168 9.38 7.46 34.60
N THR A 169 8.84 6.24 34.59
CA THR A 169 9.43 5.06 33.94
C THR A 169 8.60 4.53 32.78
N TRP A 170 7.59 5.29 32.34
CA TRP A 170 6.77 4.95 31.19
C TRP A 170 7.51 5.24 29.88
N GLY A 171 7.34 4.36 28.91
CA GLY A 171 7.73 4.61 27.53
C GLY A 171 6.63 5.35 26.76
N SER A 172 6.83 5.48 25.44
CA SER A 172 5.93 6.23 24.56
C SER A 172 5.02 5.35 23.70
N GLU A 173 5.14 4.03 23.78
CA GLU A 173 4.33 3.10 22.98
C GLU A 173 3.01 2.77 23.68
N ASN A 174 1.95 2.73 22.89
CA ASN A 174 0.60 2.32 23.29
C ASN A 174 -0.03 1.52 22.14
N PRO A 175 0.50 0.32 21.86
CA PRO A 175 0.22 -0.45 20.66
C PRO A 175 -1.24 -0.90 20.58
N MET A 176 -1.85 -1.22 21.72
CA MET A 176 -3.20 -1.75 21.81
C MET A 176 -3.91 -1.33 23.09
N GLY A 177 -5.23 -1.31 23.07
CA GLY A 177 -6.02 -1.19 24.29
C GLY A 177 -7.51 -1.28 24.06
N ARG A 178 -8.31 -1.02 25.10
CA ARG A 178 -9.74 -1.36 25.09
C ARG A 178 -9.97 -2.83 24.73
N LEU A 179 -9.04 -3.70 25.12
CA LEU A 179 -9.19 -5.14 24.92
C LEU A 179 -10.03 -5.69 26.08
N VAL A 180 -10.88 -6.65 25.80
CA VAL A 180 -11.54 -7.44 26.83
C VAL A 180 -11.48 -8.91 26.44
N PHE A 181 -11.36 -9.77 27.45
CA PHE A 181 -11.58 -11.20 27.28
C PHE A 181 -12.99 -11.54 27.75
N TYR A 182 -13.72 -12.29 26.96
CA TYR A 182 -15.04 -12.78 27.37
C TYR A 182 -15.13 -14.29 27.21
N GLY A 183 -15.83 -14.91 28.16
CA GLY A 183 -16.02 -16.34 28.20
C GLY A 183 -17.26 -16.73 27.41
N TRP A 184 -17.09 -17.50 26.34
CA TRP A 184 -18.20 -17.97 25.51
C TRP A 184 -19.04 -19.02 26.21
N ASN A 185 -20.27 -18.66 26.56
CA ASN A 185 -21.30 -19.50 27.14
C ASN A 185 -20.85 -20.12 28.48
N HIS A 186 -20.33 -19.27 29.38
CA HIS A 186 -19.81 -19.64 30.70
C HIS A 186 -20.86 -19.61 31.84
N GLY A 187 -22.15 -19.36 31.57
CA GLY A 187 -23.27 -19.58 32.52
C GLY A 187 -24.20 -18.37 32.71
N ASP A 188 -25.39 -18.57 33.29
CA ASP A 188 -26.46 -17.55 33.33
C ASP A 188 -26.03 -16.23 34.00
N VAL A 189 -26.27 -15.11 33.31
CA VAL A 189 -26.09 -13.72 33.80
C VAL A 189 -27.33 -12.85 33.67
N SER A 190 -28.47 -13.44 33.31
CA SER A 190 -29.71 -12.70 32.98
C SER A 190 -30.29 -11.89 34.15
N ASP A 191 -29.87 -12.16 35.38
CA ASP A 191 -30.25 -11.42 36.58
C ASP A 191 -29.16 -10.46 37.11
N GLY A 192 -28.07 -10.29 36.37
CA GLY A 192 -26.91 -9.49 36.78
C GLY A 192 -26.01 -10.18 37.81
N THR A 193 -26.25 -11.46 38.08
CA THR A 193 -25.41 -12.32 38.91
C THR A 193 -24.98 -13.55 38.12
N LEU A 194 -23.85 -14.16 38.49
CA LEU A 194 -23.34 -15.35 37.81
C LEU A 194 -23.78 -16.62 38.54
N ASP A 195 -24.68 -17.38 37.93
CA ASP A 195 -25.58 -18.31 38.64
C ASP A 195 -25.00 -19.63 39.21
N ALA A 196 -23.67 -19.82 39.31
CA ALA A 196 -23.13 -21.07 39.89
C ALA A 196 -21.65 -21.07 40.35
N VAL A 197 -20.83 -20.18 39.81
CA VAL A 197 -19.37 -20.10 40.10
C VAL A 197 -19.04 -18.60 40.21
N ALA A 198 -18.05 -18.19 41.00
CA ALA A 198 -17.72 -16.77 41.05
C ALA A 198 -17.24 -16.30 39.65
N ALA A 199 -17.47 -15.03 39.31
CA ALA A 199 -16.96 -14.45 38.06
C ALA A 199 -15.45 -14.67 37.90
N GLN A 200 -14.73 -14.55 39.01
CA GLN A 200 -13.30 -14.75 39.08
C GLN A 200 -12.84 -16.18 38.74
N ASP A 201 -13.66 -17.18 39.03
CA ASP A 201 -13.39 -18.58 38.66
C ASP A 201 -13.59 -18.82 37.14
N ARG A 202 -14.04 -17.78 36.43
CA ARG A 202 -14.10 -17.67 34.98
C ARG A 202 -13.10 -16.62 34.46
N MET A 203 -12.03 -16.32 35.18
CA MET A 203 -10.87 -15.69 34.55
C MET A 203 -10.19 -16.75 33.66
N PRO A 204 -9.53 -16.38 32.54
CA PRO A 204 -8.69 -17.33 31.82
C PRO A 204 -7.70 -18.01 32.76
N GLU A 205 -7.59 -19.33 32.62
CA GLU A 205 -6.84 -20.16 33.55
C GLU A 205 -5.35 -19.82 33.49
N ALA A 206 -4.65 -19.87 34.64
CA ALA A 206 -3.20 -19.70 34.66
C ALA A 206 -2.52 -20.67 33.67
N GLY A 207 -1.61 -20.14 32.85
CA GLY A 207 -1.00 -20.83 31.72
C GLY A 207 -1.71 -20.60 30.37
N THR A 208 -2.88 -19.94 30.35
CA THR A 208 -3.53 -19.54 29.09
C THR A 208 -2.74 -18.43 28.42
N VAL A 209 -2.46 -18.60 27.12
CA VAL A 209 -1.76 -17.60 26.31
C VAL A 209 -2.65 -17.17 25.15
N PHE A 210 -2.94 -15.87 25.07
CA PHE A 210 -3.57 -15.25 23.91
C PHE A 210 -2.49 -14.64 23.03
N ARG A 211 -2.32 -15.16 21.82
CA ARG A 211 -1.32 -14.70 20.86
C ARG A 211 -1.97 -13.90 19.73
N PHE A 212 -1.41 -12.71 19.46
CA PHE A 212 -1.75 -11.88 18.33
C PHE A 212 -0.69 -12.04 17.25
N SER A 213 -1.03 -12.77 16.19
CA SER A 213 -0.16 -12.92 15.04
C SER A 213 -0.42 -11.81 14.01
N THR A 214 0.58 -10.98 13.76
CA THR A 214 0.53 -9.90 12.79
C THR A 214 1.01 -10.37 11.42
N THR A 215 0.67 -9.62 10.36
CA THR A 215 1.33 -9.78 9.07
C THR A 215 2.72 -9.16 9.14
N LYS A 216 3.70 -9.80 8.49
CA LYS A 216 5.09 -9.36 8.39
C LYS A 216 5.38 -8.92 6.96
N PRO A 217 4.85 -7.76 6.49
CA PRO A 217 4.87 -7.40 5.08
C PRO A 217 6.29 -7.16 4.53
N ASN A 218 7.17 -6.55 5.34
CA ASN A 218 8.59 -6.38 5.04
C ASN A 218 9.38 -6.67 6.33
N GLN A 219 10.43 -7.48 6.21
CA GLN A 219 11.36 -7.85 7.25
C GLN A 219 12.75 -7.29 6.95
N PRO A 220 13.61 -7.08 7.97
CA PRO A 220 15.00 -6.67 7.74
C PRO A 220 15.78 -7.60 6.80
N ALA A 221 15.34 -8.86 6.67
CA ALA A 221 15.90 -9.85 5.75
C ALA A 221 15.33 -9.79 4.32
N ASP A 222 14.25 -9.03 4.07
CA ASP A 222 13.66 -8.92 2.74
C ASP A 222 14.50 -8.02 1.84
N VAL A 223 14.93 -8.56 0.70
CA VAL A 223 15.73 -7.84 -0.30
C VAL A 223 14.90 -7.69 -1.58
N PHE A 224 14.59 -6.44 -1.94
CA PHE A 224 13.92 -6.11 -3.19
C PHE A 224 14.94 -5.70 -4.25
N SER A 225 14.90 -6.35 -5.41
CA SER A 225 15.69 -5.95 -6.59
C SER A 225 14.77 -5.69 -7.77
N PHE A 226 15.07 -4.65 -8.54
CA PHE A 226 14.53 -4.46 -9.88
C PHE A 226 15.68 -4.32 -10.87
N SER A 227 15.46 -4.75 -12.11
CA SER A 227 16.44 -4.63 -13.20
C SER A 227 15.79 -4.00 -14.42
N THR A 228 16.56 -3.17 -15.13
CA THR A 228 16.21 -2.66 -16.45
C THR A 228 16.95 -3.40 -17.56
N ASP A 229 17.57 -4.53 -17.25
CA ASP A 229 18.25 -5.37 -18.23
C ASP A 229 17.26 -5.79 -19.31
N GLY A 230 17.66 -5.62 -20.57
CA GLY A 230 16.82 -5.90 -21.73
C GLY A 230 15.82 -4.79 -22.12
N LEU A 231 15.73 -3.69 -21.36
CA LEU A 231 14.87 -2.54 -21.70
C LEU A 231 15.61 -1.43 -22.46
N GLY A 232 16.83 -1.69 -22.95
CA GLY A 232 17.61 -0.75 -23.75
C GLY A 232 17.15 -0.68 -25.22
N ALA A 233 17.46 0.44 -25.89
CA ALA A 233 17.26 0.56 -27.33
C ALA A 233 18.08 -0.49 -28.07
N GLN A 234 17.43 -1.27 -28.96
CA GLN A 234 18.09 -2.28 -29.77
C GLN A 234 18.18 -1.83 -31.23
N ALA A 235 19.29 -2.18 -31.88
CA ALA A 235 19.42 -2.01 -33.32
C ALA A 235 18.38 -2.89 -34.02
N ARG A 236 17.70 -2.33 -35.02
CA ARG A 236 16.73 -3.08 -35.82
C ARG A 236 17.46 -4.11 -36.68
N ASP A 237 16.96 -5.34 -36.73
CA ASP A 237 17.39 -6.33 -37.72
C ASP A 237 16.91 -5.94 -39.14
N GLU A 238 17.41 -6.64 -40.18
CA GLU A 238 17.04 -6.38 -41.58
C GLU A 238 15.51 -6.35 -41.78
N GLY A 239 14.79 -7.30 -41.19
CA GLY A 239 13.33 -7.40 -41.32
C GLY A 239 12.60 -6.22 -40.69
N GLN A 240 13.05 -5.79 -39.51
CA GLN A 240 12.52 -4.62 -38.80
C GLN A 240 12.87 -3.31 -39.52
N GLN A 241 14.03 -3.21 -40.17
CA GLN A 241 14.39 -2.05 -40.98
C GLN A 241 13.50 -1.95 -42.23
N ILE A 242 13.25 -3.07 -42.91
CA ILE A 242 12.36 -3.12 -44.08
C ILE A 242 10.92 -2.77 -43.67
N ALA A 243 10.41 -3.35 -42.58
CA ALA A 243 9.06 -3.07 -42.09
C ALA A 243 8.88 -1.57 -41.75
N ALA A 244 9.91 -0.92 -41.21
CA ALA A 244 9.85 0.50 -40.87
C ALA A 244 9.75 1.43 -42.09
N LEU A 245 10.06 0.96 -43.31
CA LEU A 245 9.84 1.74 -44.52
C LEU A 245 8.36 2.05 -44.74
N ASP A 246 7.46 1.24 -44.17
CA ASP A 246 6.03 1.50 -44.25
C ASP A 246 5.58 2.74 -43.48
N ASP A 247 6.34 3.12 -42.45
CA ASP A 247 6.08 4.30 -41.63
C ASP A 247 6.64 5.59 -42.25
N ILE A 248 7.36 5.49 -43.39
CA ILE A 248 7.85 6.67 -44.10
C ILE A 248 6.66 7.51 -44.58
N GLY A 249 6.72 8.80 -44.26
CA GLY A 249 5.66 9.75 -44.57
C GLY A 249 6.19 11.11 -45.00
N ILE A 250 5.28 11.99 -45.40
CA ILE A 250 5.55 13.41 -45.67
C ILE A 250 4.51 14.25 -44.95
N VAL A 251 4.95 15.30 -44.25
CA VAL A 251 4.09 16.14 -43.41
C VAL A 251 4.35 17.65 -43.63
N PRO A 252 3.29 18.48 -43.60
CA PRO A 252 1.87 18.10 -43.66
C PRO A 252 1.50 17.50 -45.03
N ASN A 253 0.59 16.53 -45.05
CA ASN A 253 0.00 16.00 -46.28
C ASN A 253 -1.53 15.89 -46.13
N PRO A 254 -2.33 16.69 -46.86
CA PRO A 254 -1.89 17.66 -47.87
C PRO A 254 -1.25 18.92 -47.25
N TYR A 255 -0.33 19.54 -47.99
CA TYR A 255 0.16 20.88 -47.69
C TYR A 255 -0.90 21.92 -48.04
N LYS A 256 -1.30 22.76 -47.07
CA LYS A 256 -2.39 23.73 -47.21
C LYS A 256 -1.90 25.17 -47.00
N GLY A 257 -1.05 25.65 -47.90
CA GLY A 257 -0.58 27.04 -47.94
C GLY A 257 0.34 27.47 -46.79
N ALA A 258 0.50 26.67 -45.75
CA ALA A 258 1.42 26.89 -44.64
C ALA A 258 1.76 25.57 -43.94
N SER A 259 2.86 25.57 -43.19
CA SER A 259 3.33 24.45 -42.39
C SER A 259 3.95 24.97 -41.10
N SER A 260 3.80 24.24 -39.99
CA SER A 260 4.40 24.62 -38.70
C SER A 260 5.93 24.59 -38.70
N TYR A 261 6.54 24.04 -39.76
CA TYR A 261 7.98 24.00 -39.95
C TYR A 261 8.54 25.25 -40.66
N GLU A 262 7.67 26.15 -41.14
CA GLU A 262 8.07 27.36 -41.85
C GLU A 262 8.52 28.44 -40.86
N VAL A 263 9.74 28.95 -41.03
CA VAL A 263 10.31 30.02 -40.19
C VAL A 263 10.09 31.42 -40.75
N SER A 264 9.56 31.52 -41.98
CA SER A 264 9.30 32.78 -42.69
C SER A 264 8.18 32.59 -43.71
N GLN A 265 7.43 33.65 -44.01
CA GLN A 265 6.35 33.63 -45.01
C GLN A 265 6.85 33.38 -46.44
N LEU A 266 8.15 33.57 -46.68
CA LEU A 266 8.81 33.39 -47.98
C LEU A 266 9.31 31.98 -48.22
N VAL A 267 9.34 31.13 -47.18
CA VAL A 267 9.86 29.77 -47.27
C VAL A 267 8.73 28.80 -46.99
N ASP A 268 8.29 28.09 -48.03
CA ASP A 268 7.37 26.98 -47.85
C ASP A 268 8.20 25.72 -47.49
N GLN A 269 7.74 24.90 -46.54
CA GLN A 269 8.50 23.71 -46.12
C GLN A 269 7.60 22.54 -45.71
N VAL A 270 7.94 21.36 -46.22
CA VAL A 270 7.45 20.06 -45.74
C VAL A 270 8.61 19.20 -45.27
N ARG A 271 8.32 18.13 -44.53
CA ARG A 271 9.33 17.18 -44.06
C ARG A 271 8.91 15.75 -44.37
N PHE A 272 9.85 14.98 -44.87
CA PHE A 272 9.77 13.53 -44.84
C PHE A 272 10.08 13.03 -43.42
N THR A 273 9.35 12.01 -42.96
CA THR A 273 9.43 11.43 -41.61
C THR A 273 9.79 9.96 -41.68
N ASN A 274 10.38 9.44 -40.59
CA ASN A 274 10.83 8.05 -40.46
C ASN A 274 11.79 7.62 -41.57
N MET A 275 12.57 8.58 -42.09
CA MET A 275 13.49 8.34 -43.19
C MET A 275 14.70 7.53 -42.74
N PRO A 276 15.21 6.61 -43.57
CA PRO A 276 16.49 5.95 -43.33
C PRO A 276 17.65 6.96 -43.42
N ASP A 277 18.83 6.54 -42.96
CA ASP A 277 20.01 7.43 -42.92
C ASP A 277 20.44 7.88 -44.32
N GLN A 278 20.34 6.97 -45.29
CA GLN A 278 20.64 7.21 -46.70
C GLN A 278 19.43 6.89 -47.58
N ALA A 279 19.02 7.83 -48.41
CA ALA A 279 17.95 7.63 -49.39
C ALA A 279 18.00 8.64 -50.53
N THR A 280 17.56 8.21 -51.71
CA THR A 280 17.29 9.08 -52.85
C THR A 280 15.78 9.29 -52.97
N ILE A 281 15.34 10.54 -53.01
CA ILE A 281 13.93 10.92 -53.08
C ILE A 281 13.68 11.59 -54.42
N ARG A 282 12.82 10.98 -55.25
CA ARG A 282 12.45 11.47 -56.58
C ARG A 282 11.00 11.89 -56.59
N ILE A 283 10.74 13.12 -57.00
CA ILE A 283 9.42 13.74 -56.94
C ILE A 283 8.92 13.91 -58.37
N PHE A 284 7.71 13.44 -58.65
CA PHE A 284 7.11 13.44 -59.98
C PHE A 284 5.74 14.10 -59.99
N THR A 285 5.37 14.69 -61.13
CA THR A 285 3.98 15.04 -61.43
C THR A 285 3.14 13.77 -61.68
N LEU A 286 1.81 13.89 -61.71
CA LEU A 286 0.93 12.77 -62.11
C LEU A 286 1.19 12.28 -63.55
N ALA A 287 1.80 13.10 -64.41
CA ALA A 287 2.18 12.72 -65.76
C ALA A 287 3.54 11.98 -65.83
N GLY A 288 4.21 11.76 -64.69
CA GLY A 288 5.52 11.09 -64.62
C GLY A 288 6.70 12.01 -64.92
N THR A 289 6.50 13.33 -65.01
CA THR A 289 7.61 14.28 -65.20
C THR A 289 8.36 14.46 -63.88
N LEU A 290 9.69 14.28 -63.91
CA LEU A 290 10.55 14.53 -62.76
C LEU A 290 10.55 16.03 -62.41
N VAL A 291 10.25 16.33 -61.16
CA VAL A 291 10.18 17.68 -60.58
C VAL A 291 11.47 18.01 -59.85
N ARG A 292 11.96 17.05 -59.05
CA ARG A 292 13.18 17.19 -58.25
C ARG A 292 13.74 15.85 -57.80
N THR A 293 15.06 15.78 -57.66
CA THR A 293 15.75 14.72 -56.91
C THR A 293 16.39 15.29 -55.65
N LEU A 294 16.25 14.58 -54.51
CA LEU A 294 16.87 14.96 -53.24
C LEU A 294 17.68 13.77 -52.71
N GLU A 295 18.92 14.04 -52.29
CA GLU A 295 19.81 13.03 -51.69
C GLU A 295 19.90 13.24 -50.19
N LYS A 296 19.56 12.22 -49.42
CA LYS A 296 19.68 12.18 -47.97
C LYS A 296 20.89 11.35 -47.57
N ASN A 297 21.74 11.91 -46.71
CA ASN A 297 22.87 11.22 -46.08
C ASN A 297 23.09 11.78 -44.67
N SER A 298 22.19 11.47 -43.74
CA SER A 298 22.22 11.98 -42.36
C SER A 298 21.51 11.05 -41.38
N ALA A 299 21.90 11.02 -40.11
CA ALA A 299 21.23 10.17 -39.10
C ALA A 299 19.84 10.68 -38.65
N SER A 300 19.38 11.81 -39.19
CA SER A 300 18.06 12.36 -38.83
C SER A 300 16.95 11.59 -39.53
N ALA A 301 15.96 11.11 -38.77
CA ALA A 301 14.74 10.51 -39.32
C ALA A 301 13.83 11.53 -40.04
N MET A 302 14.15 12.83 -39.95
CA MET A 302 13.46 13.90 -40.67
C MET A 302 14.33 14.48 -41.79
N PHE A 303 13.72 14.75 -42.94
CA PHE A 303 14.38 15.39 -44.08
C PHE A 303 13.48 16.48 -44.72
N PRO A 304 13.94 17.74 -44.82
CA PRO A 304 13.10 18.83 -45.34
C PRO A 304 13.07 18.90 -46.87
N TRP A 305 11.96 19.39 -47.42
CA TRP A 305 11.83 19.85 -48.80
C TRP A 305 11.12 21.21 -48.81
N ASP A 306 11.68 22.16 -49.55
CA ASP A 306 11.24 23.56 -49.69
C ASP A 306 10.13 23.75 -50.74
N LEU A 307 9.55 22.65 -51.25
CA LEU A 307 8.52 22.68 -52.29
C LEU A 307 8.94 23.40 -53.57
N SER A 308 10.22 23.32 -53.95
CA SER A 308 10.74 23.82 -55.22
C SER A 308 11.20 22.69 -56.16
N THR A 309 11.25 22.99 -57.46
CA THR A 309 11.79 22.13 -58.53
C THR A 309 13.32 22.08 -58.49
N GLU A 310 13.92 21.28 -59.38
CA GLU A 310 15.38 21.24 -59.59
C GLU A 310 15.96 22.64 -59.91
N ASP A 311 15.23 23.46 -60.66
CA ASP A 311 15.61 24.83 -61.01
C ASP A 311 15.30 25.86 -59.89
N ASN A 312 15.00 25.40 -58.67
CA ASN A 312 14.59 26.22 -57.52
C ASN A 312 13.34 27.08 -57.78
N LEU A 313 12.45 26.65 -58.68
CA LEU A 313 11.18 27.30 -58.91
C LEU A 313 10.10 26.70 -58.00
N PRO A 314 9.21 27.49 -57.38
CA PRO A 314 8.11 26.94 -56.59
C PRO A 314 7.21 26.01 -57.42
N ILE A 315 6.87 24.85 -56.86
CA ILE A 315 5.95 23.92 -57.53
C ILE A 315 4.51 24.47 -57.52
N ALA A 316 3.70 24.05 -58.50
CA ALA A 316 2.28 24.39 -58.57
C ALA A 316 1.43 23.60 -57.56
N SER A 317 0.24 24.11 -57.26
CA SER A 317 -0.80 23.31 -56.55
C SER A 317 -1.16 22.08 -57.38
N GLY A 318 -1.29 20.92 -56.74
CA GLY A 318 -1.60 19.67 -57.43
C GLY A 318 -1.22 18.44 -56.62
N MET A 319 -1.28 17.29 -57.29
CA MET A 319 -0.86 16.01 -56.76
C MET A 319 0.51 15.63 -57.31
N TYR A 320 1.34 15.08 -56.43
CA TYR A 320 2.69 14.60 -56.74
C TYR A 320 2.85 13.16 -56.27
N ILE A 321 3.67 12.40 -56.99
CA ILE A 321 4.12 11.05 -56.62
C ILE A 321 5.56 11.16 -56.17
N ILE A 322 5.88 10.59 -55.02
CA ILE A 322 7.24 10.61 -54.48
C ILE A 322 7.73 9.18 -54.40
N HIS A 323 8.83 8.88 -55.08
CA HIS A 323 9.53 7.61 -55.01
C HIS A 323 10.75 7.78 -54.11
N ILE A 324 10.86 6.95 -53.10
CA ILE A 324 11.95 6.94 -52.13
C ILE A 324 12.67 5.62 -52.30
N GLU A 325 13.96 5.69 -52.58
CA GLU A 325 14.84 4.54 -52.76
C GLU A 325 15.90 4.56 -51.66
N THR A 326 16.16 3.41 -51.05
CA THR A 326 17.22 3.25 -50.03
C THR A 326 17.89 1.88 -50.20
N ASN A 327 19.09 1.73 -49.65
CA ASN A 327 19.78 0.44 -49.61
C ASN A 327 19.80 -0.07 -48.16
N ILE A 328 19.22 -1.25 -47.95
CA ILE A 328 19.25 -1.95 -46.67
C ILE A 328 19.96 -3.28 -46.91
N GLU A 329 21.07 -3.52 -46.20
CA GLU A 329 21.86 -4.75 -46.29
C GLU A 329 22.24 -5.14 -47.74
N GLY A 330 22.61 -4.15 -48.55
CA GLY A 330 23.01 -4.36 -49.95
C GLY A 330 21.84 -4.49 -50.93
N LYS A 331 20.59 -4.48 -50.47
CA LYS A 331 19.38 -4.60 -51.31
C LYS A 331 18.68 -3.26 -51.46
N THR A 332 18.32 -2.92 -52.69
CA THR A 332 17.48 -1.75 -52.97
C THR A 332 16.07 -1.99 -52.46
N GLN A 333 15.57 -1.05 -51.65
CA GLN A 333 14.22 -1.00 -51.12
C GLN A 333 13.55 0.30 -51.57
N GLU A 334 12.23 0.25 -51.76
CA GLU A 334 11.49 1.36 -52.35
C GLU A 334 10.19 1.66 -51.59
N LYS A 335 9.83 2.93 -51.49
CA LYS A 335 8.54 3.40 -50.96
C LYS A 335 7.97 4.47 -51.88
N VAL A 336 6.67 4.37 -52.18
CA VAL A 336 5.96 5.39 -52.96
C VAL A 336 4.96 6.11 -52.07
N LEU A 337 5.03 7.45 -52.06
CA LEU A 337 4.08 8.33 -51.39
C LEU A 337 3.26 9.12 -52.41
N LYS A 338 2.05 9.51 -51.98
CA LYS A 338 1.17 10.44 -52.70
C LYS A 338 1.09 11.72 -51.90
N PHE A 339 1.38 12.85 -52.52
CA PHE A 339 1.45 14.13 -51.83
C PHE A 339 0.57 15.18 -52.50
N GLY A 340 -0.32 15.80 -51.73
CA GLY A 340 -1.20 16.87 -52.20
C GLY A 340 -0.70 18.25 -51.77
N VAL A 341 -0.70 19.21 -52.69
CA VAL A 341 -0.26 20.59 -52.45
C VAL A 341 -1.34 21.58 -52.86
N VAL A 342 -1.69 22.47 -51.94
CA VAL A 342 -2.48 23.67 -52.22
C VAL A 342 -1.65 24.89 -51.81
N LYS A 343 -1.08 25.59 -52.79
CA LYS A 343 -0.29 26.82 -52.56
C LYS A 343 -1.20 28.00 -52.23
N LYS A 344 -0.72 28.89 -51.36
CA LYS A 344 -1.34 30.18 -51.07
C LYS A 344 -1.22 31.10 -52.29
N ARG A 345 -2.21 31.98 -52.50
CA ARG A 345 -2.11 33.05 -53.51
C ARG A 345 -1.14 34.11 -52.99
N VAL A 346 0.04 34.21 -53.60
CA VAL A 346 0.98 35.28 -53.28
C VAL A 346 0.48 36.56 -53.94
N GLN A 347 0.02 37.53 -53.15
CA GLN A 347 -0.26 38.89 -53.61
C GLN A 347 0.90 39.80 -53.18
N LEU A 348 1.56 40.41 -54.16
CA LEU A 348 2.46 41.54 -53.92
C LEU A 348 1.57 42.78 -53.75
N ASN A 349 1.46 43.30 -52.52
CA ASN A 349 0.96 44.65 -52.35
C ASN A 349 2.04 45.61 -52.83
N ALA A 350 1.91 46.09 -54.06
CA ALA A 350 2.61 47.28 -54.50
C ALA A 350 1.99 48.47 -53.77
N TYR A 351 2.77 49.12 -52.89
CA TYR A 351 2.44 50.43 -52.35
C TYR A 351 3.00 51.52 -53.24
#